data_AF-A0A232FLY5-F1
#
_entry.id   AF-A0A232FLY5-F1
#
_cell.length_a   1.000
_cell.length_b   1.000
_cell.length_c   1.000
_cell.angle_alpha   90.00
_cell.angle_beta   90.00
_cell.angle_gamma   90.00
#
_symmetry.space_group_name_H-M   'P 1'
#
loop_
_entity.id
_entity.type
_entity.pdbx_description
1 polymer ?
#
loop_
_entity_poly.entity_id
_entity_poly.type
_entity_poly.pdbx_seq_one_letter_code
_entity_poly.pdbx_strand_id
1 'polypeptide(L)'
;ETIQLTPHPEKDTHPYLLLAQWTPRGHGLVMIQDYDIYYRTGPLSNIGYRVTNTSIPGILSNGLPDWLYEEEILHSAEAIWMSKDSHMLLYASFDDSLVKEMRSSWYGDSKSLYPDIRSLRYPKVLSKLL
;
A
#
# COMPACT_ATOMS: atom_id res chain seq x y z
N GLU A 1 -3.29 24.34 13.21
CA GLU A 1 -3.16 23.14 14.06
C GLU A 1 -2.94 21.94 13.14
N THR A 2 -2.05 21.01 13.51
CA THR A 2 -1.73 19.83 12.70
C THR A 2 -2.37 18.61 13.35
N ILE A 3 -3.19 17.88 12.61
CA ILE A 3 -3.84 16.66 13.11
C ILE A 3 -2.98 15.47 12.72
N GLN A 4 -2.56 14.70 13.70
CA GLN A 4 -1.84 13.47 13.43
C GLN A 4 -2.81 12.40 12.93
N LEU A 5 -2.50 11.82 11.77
CA LEU A 5 -3.36 10.83 11.13
C LEU A 5 -3.01 9.42 11.57
N THR A 6 -4.03 8.63 11.85
CA THR A 6 -3.95 7.21 12.17
C THR A 6 -5.23 6.51 11.73
N PRO A 7 -5.17 5.27 11.23
CA PRO A 7 -6.34 4.43 11.00
C PRO A 7 -6.98 3.94 12.30
N HIS A 8 -6.21 3.96 13.39
CA HIS A 8 -6.56 3.47 14.71
C HIS A 8 -6.76 4.64 15.67
N PRO A 9 -7.95 5.26 15.72
CA PRO A 9 -8.19 6.44 16.57
C PRO A 9 -8.04 6.15 18.07
N GLU A 10 -8.06 4.89 18.47
CA GLU A 10 -7.85 4.44 19.85
C GLU A 10 -6.36 4.40 20.28
N LYS A 11 -5.43 4.63 19.34
CA LYS A 11 -3.99 4.58 19.59
C LYS A 11 -3.37 5.94 19.37
N ASP A 12 -2.53 6.37 20.31
CA ASP A 12 -1.71 7.60 20.20
C ASP A 12 -0.47 7.41 19.30
N THR A 13 -0.54 6.49 18.33
CA THR A 13 0.56 6.19 17.42
C THR A 13 0.24 6.59 15.99
N HIS A 14 1.26 7.06 15.28
CA HIS A 14 1.17 7.48 13.87
C HIS A 14 2.06 6.57 13.05
N PRO A 15 1.51 5.45 12.54
CA PRO A 15 2.28 4.52 11.74
C PRO A 15 2.64 5.15 10.39
N TYR A 16 3.63 4.57 9.72
CA TYR A 16 3.88 4.90 8.32
C TYR A 16 2.65 4.49 7.49
N LEU A 17 2.05 5.48 6.83
CA LEU A 17 0.97 5.27 5.89
C LEU A 17 1.56 5.15 4.49
N LEU A 18 1.11 4.13 3.77
CA LEU A 18 1.46 3.94 2.38
C LEU A 18 0.60 4.82 1.47
N LEU A 19 -0.62 5.14 1.90
CA LEU A 19 -1.52 6.06 1.23
C LEU A 19 -2.39 6.78 2.26
N ALA A 20 -2.70 8.05 2.00
CA ALA A 20 -3.74 8.80 2.69
C ALA A 20 -4.39 9.79 1.71
N GLN A 21 -5.69 9.67 1.49
CA GLN A 21 -6.44 10.54 0.59
C GLN A 21 -7.82 10.90 1.13
N TRP A 22 -8.28 12.10 0.79
CA TRP A 22 -9.65 12.54 1.07
C TRP A 22 -10.64 11.82 0.14
N THR A 23 -11.85 11.56 0.64
CA THR A 23 -12.95 11.17 -0.23
C THR A 23 -13.32 12.32 -1.18
N PRO A 24 -13.76 12.05 -2.43
CA PRO A 24 -14.05 13.10 -3.43
C PRO A 24 -15.05 14.16 -2.97
N ARG A 25 -15.96 13.78 -2.07
CA ARG A 25 -16.88 14.67 -1.36
C ARG A 25 -16.80 14.47 0.15
N GLY A 26 -17.05 15.55 0.88
CA GLY A 26 -17.08 15.55 2.33
C GLY A 26 -15.68 15.66 2.93
N HIS A 27 -15.47 14.98 4.04
CA HIS A 27 -14.21 14.99 4.80
C HIS A 27 -13.82 13.58 5.25
N GLY A 28 -14.27 12.56 4.53
CA GLY A 28 -13.82 11.20 4.78
C GLY A 28 -12.37 11.01 4.36
N LEU A 29 -11.68 10.06 4.99
CA LEU A 29 -10.31 9.69 4.68
C LEU A 29 -10.24 8.20 4.36
N VAL A 30 -9.57 7.86 3.27
CA VAL A 30 -9.13 6.51 2.96
C VAL A 30 -7.63 6.45 3.17
N MET A 31 -7.17 5.44 3.90
CA MET A 31 -5.77 5.25 4.24
C MET A 31 -5.37 3.81 3.96
N ILE A 32 -4.08 3.60 3.66
CA ILE A 32 -3.49 2.26 3.57
C ILE A 32 -2.36 2.18 4.59
N GLN A 33 -2.46 1.21 5.49
CA GLN A 33 -1.44 0.88 6.48
C GLN A 33 -1.22 -0.63 6.46
N ASP A 34 0.05 -1.05 6.45
CA ASP A 34 0.42 -2.47 6.40
C ASP A 34 -0.34 -3.22 5.29
N TYR A 35 -0.48 -2.54 4.14
CA TYR A 35 -1.13 -3.02 2.92
C TYR A 35 -2.62 -3.36 3.04
N ASP A 36 -3.29 -2.93 4.12
CA ASP A 36 -4.73 -2.99 4.26
C ASP A 36 -5.38 -1.60 4.19
N ILE A 37 -6.61 -1.57 3.71
CA ILE A 37 -7.39 -0.35 3.50
C ILE A 37 -8.18 -0.03 4.77
N TYR A 38 -8.16 1.23 5.14
CA TYR A 38 -8.92 1.78 6.26
C TYR A 38 -9.70 3.02 5.83
N TYR A 39 -10.85 3.23 6.45
CA TYR A 39 -11.72 4.38 6.25
C TYR A 39 -12.00 5.10 7.56
N ARG A 40 -11.97 6.43 7.54
CA ARG A 40 -12.47 7.29 8.63
C ARG A 40 -13.47 8.29 8.06
N THR A 41 -14.54 8.55 8.80
CA THR A 41 -15.53 9.56 8.43
C THR A 41 -14.99 10.99 8.49
N GLY A 42 -13.89 11.19 9.23
CA GLY A 42 -13.24 12.48 9.41
C GLY A 42 -11.87 12.39 10.08
N PRO A 43 -11.04 13.45 9.98
CA PRO A 43 -9.70 13.49 10.58
C PRO A 43 -9.73 13.45 12.12
N LEU A 44 -10.83 13.92 12.72
CA LEU A 44 -11.09 13.91 14.16
C LEU A 44 -12.07 12.79 14.58
N SER A 45 -12.44 11.89 13.65
CA SER A 45 -13.37 10.82 13.96
C SER A 45 -12.74 9.82 14.93
N ASN A 46 -13.41 9.53 16.03
CA ASN A 46 -12.96 8.53 17.01
C ASN A 46 -13.21 7.09 16.55
N ILE A 47 -13.69 6.89 15.31
CA ILE A 47 -13.99 5.58 14.74
C ILE A 47 -13.22 5.42 13.43
N GLY A 48 -12.46 4.34 13.32
CA GLY A 48 -11.80 3.88 12.11
C GLY A 48 -12.34 2.51 11.70
N TYR A 49 -12.60 2.35 10.41
CA TYR A 49 -13.11 1.11 9.84
C TYR A 49 -11.99 0.45 9.04
N ARG A 50 -11.60 -0.76 9.43
CA ARG A 50 -10.75 -1.60 8.59
C ARG A 50 -11.60 -2.22 7.49
N VAL A 51 -11.29 -1.89 6.24
CA VAL A 51 -12.04 -2.33 5.06
C VAL A 51 -11.55 -3.69 4.58
N THR A 52 -10.23 -3.93 4.66
CA THR A 52 -9.61 -5.22 4.29
C THR A 52 -8.78 -5.77 5.45
N ASN A 53 -8.67 -7.10 5.54
CA ASN A 53 -7.93 -7.78 6.61
C ASN A 53 -7.12 -9.00 6.12
N THR A 54 -6.83 -9.03 4.83
CA THR A 54 -6.19 -10.17 4.15
C THR A 54 -4.73 -9.92 3.81
N SER A 55 -4.21 -8.71 4.06
CA SER A 55 -2.87 -8.35 3.63
C SER A 55 -1.79 -9.24 4.25
N ILE A 56 -0.75 -9.48 3.46
CA ILE A 56 0.46 -10.18 3.88
C ILE A 56 1.64 -9.36 3.35
N PRO A 57 2.41 -8.67 4.22
CA PRO A 57 3.49 -7.80 3.77
C PRO A 57 4.46 -8.48 2.79
N GLY A 58 4.64 -7.87 1.61
CA GLY A 58 5.49 -8.40 0.54
C GLY A 58 4.91 -9.59 -0.24
N ILE A 59 3.64 -9.95 -0.04
CA ILE A 59 2.94 -11.03 -0.73
C ILE A 59 1.57 -10.58 -1.22
N LEU A 60 0.71 -10.07 -0.34
CA LEU A 60 -0.65 -9.66 -0.69
C LEU A 60 -0.88 -8.22 -0.24
N SER A 61 -1.19 -7.34 -1.20
CA SER A 61 -1.54 -5.95 -0.96
C SER A 61 -2.96 -5.61 -1.42
N ASN A 62 -3.62 -4.71 -0.69
CA ASN A 62 -4.94 -4.20 -1.01
C ASN A 62 -4.86 -2.69 -1.30
N GLY A 63 -5.28 -2.26 -2.49
CA GLY A 63 -5.32 -0.86 -2.89
C GLY A 63 -3.97 -0.23 -3.26
N LEU A 64 -2.88 -0.98 -3.18
CA LEU A 64 -1.55 -0.60 -3.67
C LEU A 64 -1.07 -1.63 -4.69
N PRO A 65 -0.62 -1.18 -5.87
CA PRO A 65 -0.06 -2.07 -6.86
C PRO A 65 1.23 -2.74 -6.39
N ASP A 66 1.51 -3.91 -6.97
CA ASP A 66 2.86 -4.47 -6.97
C ASP A 66 3.75 -3.68 -7.93
N TRP A 67 5.04 -4.02 -7.98
CA TRP A 67 5.99 -3.32 -8.84
C TRP A 67 5.57 -3.32 -10.33
N LEU A 68 5.07 -4.46 -10.84
CA LEU A 68 4.68 -4.55 -12.25
C LEU A 68 3.49 -3.64 -12.55
N TYR A 69 2.45 -3.66 -11.72
CA TYR A 69 1.28 -2.82 -11.96
C TYR A 69 1.57 -1.34 -11.72
N GLU A 70 2.44 -1.00 -10.78
CA GLU A 70 2.85 0.39 -10.55
C GLU A 70 3.55 0.94 -11.81
N GLU A 71 4.54 0.22 -12.33
CA GLU A 71 5.45 0.72 -13.35
C GLU A 71 4.93 0.55 -14.78
N GLU A 72 4.27 -0.57 -15.08
CA GLU A 72 4.02 -0.99 -16.48
C GLU A 72 2.53 -1.02 -16.87
N ILE A 73 1.61 -1.12 -15.90
CA ILE A 73 0.17 -1.29 -16.20
C ILE A 73 -0.67 -0.08 -15.79
N LEU A 74 -0.58 0.34 -14.53
CA LEU A 74 -1.37 1.45 -13.98
C LEU A 74 -0.65 2.79 -14.06
N HIS A 75 0.69 2.79 -14.07
CA HIS A 75 1.50 4.01 -14.00
C HIS A 75 1.09 4.91 -12.83
N SER A 76 0.76 4.29 -11.70
CA SER A 76 0.18 4.93 -10.52
C SER A 76 0.59 4.17 -9.28
N ALA A 77 0.92 4.88 -8.21
CA ALA A 77 1.20 4.30 -6.90
C ALA A 77 -0.07 3.91 -6.13
N GLU A 78 -1.25 4.21 -6.67
CA GLU A 78 -2.55 3.87 -6.07
C GLU A 78 -3.38 2.97 -6.99
N ALA A 79 -4.03 1.98 -6.38
CA ALA A 79 -4.97 1.07 -7.02
C ALA A 79 -6.33 1.11 -6.30
N ILE A 80 -6.78 2.33 -5.99
CA ILE A 80 -8.05 2.66 -5.35
C ILE A 80 -8.78 3.70 -6.20
N TRP A 81 -10.08 3.49 -6.39
CA TRP A 81 -10.94 4.40 -7.15
C TRP A 81 -12.25 4.61 -6.40
N MET A 82 -12.53 5.85 -6.03
CA MET A 82 -13.77 6.24 -5.36
C MET A 82 -14.79 6.77 -6.35
N SER A 83 -16.07 6.46 -6.12
CA SER A 83 -17.16 7.09 -6.86
C SER A 83 -17.19 8.60 -6.60
N LYS A 84 -17.66 9.39 -7.56
CA LYS A 84 -17.72 10.87 -7.45
C LYS A 84 -18.57 11.36 -6.27
N ASP A 85 -19.48 10.54 -5.78
CA ASP A 85 -20.34 10.82 -4.63
C ASP A 85 -19.79 10.27 -3.30
N SER A 86 -18.61 9.63 -3.30
CA SER A 86 -17.94 9.00 -2.15
C SER A 86 -18.68 7.81 -1.53
N HIS A 87 -19.72 7.27 -2.17
CA HIS A 87 -20.50 6.16 -1.61
C HIS A 87 -19.90 4.78 -1.90
N MET A 88 -19.06 4.66 -2.92
CA MET A 88 -18.46 3.39 -3.32
C MET A 88 -16.94 3.53 -3.45
N LEU A 89 -16.26 2.44 -3.10
CA LEU A 89 -14.82 2.26 -3.24
C LEU A 89 -14.57 1.00 -4.07
N LEU A 90 -13.88 1.15 -5.19
CA LEU A 90 -13.27 0.05 -5.93
C LEU A 90 -11.79 0.00 -5.57
N TYR A 91 -11.24 -1.19 -5.36
CA TYR A 91 -9.82 -1.40 -5.16
C TYR A 91 -9.37 -2.69 -5.83
N ALA A 92 -8.08 -2.78 -6.18
CA ALA A 92 -7.46 -4.02 -6.61
C ALA A 92 -6.66 -4.66 -5.47
N SER A 93 -6.60 -5.99 -5.49
CA SER A 93 -5.71 -6.79 -4.63
C SER A 93 -4.67 -7.48 -5.50
N PHE A 94 -3.41 -7.43 -5.08
CA PHE A 94 -2.28 -8.03 -5.80
C PHE A 94 -1.71 -9.14 -4.93
N ASP A 95 -1.67 -10.37 -5.46
CA ASP A 95 -1.12 -11.55 -4.79
C ASP A 95 0.11 -12.04 -5.55
N ASP A 96 1.27 -11.72 -4.98
CA ASP A 96 2.57 -12.06 -5.52
C ASP A 96 3.11 -13.38 -4.97
N SER A 97 2.31 -14.19 -4.26
CA SER A 97 2.76 -15.45 -3.63
C SER A 97 3.51 -16.37 -4.59
N LEU A 98 3.11 -16.40 -5.87
CA LEU A 98 3.72 -17.20 -6.93
C LEU A 98 4.73 -16.43 -7.79
N VAL A 99 4.92 -15.13 -7.55
CA VAL A 99 5.90 -14.30 -8.26
C VAL A 99 7.29 -14.53 -7.65
N LYS A 100 8.29 -14.72 -8.51
CA LYS A 100 9.68 -14.95 -8.08
C LYS A 100 10.30 -13.68 -7.51
N GLU A 101 11.13 -13.85 -6.50
CA GLU A 101 11.97 -12.78 -5.98
C GLU A 101 13.22 -12.57 -6.83
N MET A 102 13.45 -11.34 -7.26
CA MET A 102 14.75 -10.85 -7.68
C MET A 102 15.50 -10.34 -6.46
N ARG A 103 16.71 -10.85 -6.25
CA ARG A 103 17.58 -10.45 -5.13
C ARG A 103 18.76 -9.66 -5.65
N SER A 104 19.03 -8.53 -5.02
CA SER A 104 20.13 -7.65 -5.38
C SER A 104 20.87 -7.17 -4.14
N SER A 105 22.19 -7.01 -4.26
CA SER A 105 23.03 -6.43 -3.21
C SER A 105 22.72 -4.95 -3.06
N TRP A 106 22.45 -4.53 -1.83
CA TRP A 106 22.23 -3.17 -1.42
C TRP A 106 23.41 -2.72 -0.56
N TYR A 107 24.24 -1.83 -1.10
CA TYR A 107 25.47 -1.40 -0.44
C TYR A 107 25.26 -0.38 0.68
N GLY A 108 24.04 0.16 0.82
CA GLY A 108 23.61 0.92 2.00
C GLY A 108 24.48 2.12 2.38
N ASP A 109 24.44 2.46 3.67
CA ASP A 109 25.24 3.51 4.28
C ASP A 109 26.72 3.11 4.31
N SER A 110 27.59 4.08 4.07
CA SER A 110 29.05 4.04 4.16
C SER A 110 29.63 3.37 5.42
N LYS A 111 28.85 3.27 6.49
CA LYS A 111 29.24 2.62 7.76
C LYS A 111 29.00 1.11 7.77
N SER A 112 28.23 0.59 6.82
CA SER A 112 27.94 -0.84 6.75
C SER A 112 29.15 -1.58 6.20
N LEU A 113 29.68 -2.52 6.98
CA LEU A 113 30.87 -3.29 6.62
C LEU A 113 30.60 -4.34 5.51
N TYR A 114 29.33 -4.72 5.33
CA TYR A 114 28.90 -5.69 4.33
C TYR A 114 27.60 -5.23 3.64
N PRO A 115 27.40 -5.57 2.36
CA PRO A 115 26.16 -5.28 1.66
C PRO A 115 24.99 -6.10 2.23
N ASP A 116 23.82 -5.48 2.28
CA ASP A 116 22.57 -6.18 2.57
C ASP A 116 22.02 -6.82 1.28
N ILE A 117 21.20 -7.87 1.42
CA ILE A 117 20.45 -8.40 0.28
C ILE A 117 19.02 -7.87 0.38
N ARG A 118 18.57 -7.13 -0.65
CA ARG A 118 17.16 -6.75 -0.81
C ARG A 118 16.50 -7.65 -1.84
N SER A 119 15.26 -8.06 -1.56
CA SER A 119 14.41 -8.81 -2.48
C SER A 119 13.24 -7.96 -2.96
N LEU A 120 12.87 -8.13 -4.22
CA LEU A 120 11.67 -7.58 -4.83
C LEU A 120 11.00 -8.69 -5.63
N ARG A 121 9.69 -8.87 -5.48
CA ARG A 121 8.94 -9.78 -6.35
C ARG A 121 8.80 -9.15 -7.72
N TYR A 122 9.38 -9.81 -8.73
CA TYR A 122 9.54 -9.25 -10.06
C TYR A 122 9.26 -10.35 -11.09
N PRO A 123 8.15 -10.25 -11.86
CA PRO A 123 7.77 -11.25 -12.85
C PRO A 123 8.60 -11.04 -14.13
N LYS A 124 9.88 -11.45 -14.08
CA LYS A 124 10.71 -11.44 -15.28
C LYS A 124 10.12 -12.39 -16.32
N VAL A 125 10.03 -11.94 -17.57
CA VAL A 125 9.69 -12.81 -18.70
C VAL A 125 10.61 -14.02 -18.67
N LEU A 126 10.03 -15.20 -18.45
CA LEU A 126 10.74 -16.44 -18.70
C LEU A 126 10.93 -16.52 -20.20
N SER A 127 12.15 -16.33 -20.68
CA SER A 127 12.59 -16.87 -21.96
C SER A 127 12.60 -18.41 -21.84
N LYS A 128 11.44 -19.05 -21.74
CA LYS A 128 11.32 -20.47 -21.99
C LYS A 128 11.05 -20.65 -23.48
N LEU A 129 12.17 -20.81 -24.19
CA LEU A 129 12.36 -21.68 -25.37
C LEU A 129 11.36 -21.51 -26.54
N LEU A 130 11.81 -20.80 -27.57
CA LEU A 130 11.82 -21.40 -28.91
C LEU A 130 12.98 -22.40 -28.97
#